data_AF-A0A920V946-F1
#
_entry.id   AF-A0A920V946-F1
#
_cell.length_a   1.000
_cell.length_b   1.000
_cell.length_c   1.000
_cell.angle_alpha   90.00
_cell.angle_beta   90.00
_cell.angle_gamma   90.00
#
_symmetry.space_group_name_H-M   'P 1'
#
loop_
_entity.id
_entity.type
_entity.pdbx_description
1 polymer ?
#
loop_
_entity_poly.entity_id
_entity_poly.type
_entity_poly.pdbx_seq_one_letter_code
_entity_poly.pdbx_strand_id
1 'polypeptide(L)'
;MEQGIYELPLNERLRTFMRIEFLYSRLKYFSSNLDDNWQTRTVIHTLLEIYSILSRTDVRREVLADLDRYIMQMQRFQSAPDADNNMVNDS
;
A
#
# COMPACT_ATOMS: atom_id res chain seq x y z
N MET A 1 1.00 -25.82 -15.67
CA MET A 1 0.18 -24.61 -15.56
C MET A 1 0.92 -23.70 -14.59
N GLU A 2 1.32 -22.50 -15.02
CA GLU A 2 1.84 -21.51 -14.07
C GLU A 2 0.71 -21.12 -13.12
N GLN A 3 0.96 -21.25 -11.82
CA GLN A 3 -0.02 -20.99 -10.78
C GLN A 3 -0.01 -19.47 -10.52
N GLY A 4 -1.05 -18.76 -10.95
CA GLY A 4 -1.23 -17.34 -10.67
C GLY A 4 -1.68 -17.11 -9.23
N ILE A 5 -1.10 -16.10 -8.56
CA ILE A 5 -1.55 -15.63 -7.25
C ILE A 5 -2.65 -14.58 -7.47
N TYR A 6 -3.78 -14.76 -6.81
CA TYR A 6 -4.91 -13.84 -6.85
C TYR A 6 -5.21 -13.33 -5.45
N GLU A 7 -5.35 -12.02 -5.31
CA GLU A 7 -5.73 -11.37 -4.05
C GLU A 7 -7.16 -10.82 -4.16
N LEU A 8 -7.98 -11.08 -3.14
CA LEU A 8 -9.36 -10.59 -3.06
C LEU A 8 -9.49 -9.63 -1.86
N PRO A 9 -9.75 -8.32 -2.09
CA PRO A 9 -10.00 -7.41 -0.99
C PRO A 9 -11.31 -7.77 -0.27
N LEU A 10 -11.22 -8.10 1.01
CA LEU A 10 -12.36 -8.52 1.84
C LEU A 10 -13.20 -7.36 2.39
N ASN A 11 -12.75 -6.11 2.21
CA ASN A 11 -13.50 -4.92 2.57
C ASN A 11 -13.08 -3.72 1.70
N GLU A 12 -13.89 -2.65 1.72
CA GLU A 12 -13.68 -1.48 0.85
C GLU A 12 -12.38 -0.73 1.16
N ARG A 13 -11.96 -0.77 2.42
CA ARG A 13 -10.69 -0.20 2.85
C ARG A 13 -9.50 -0.91 2.22
N LEU A 14 -9.48 -2.25 2.27
CA LEU A 14 -8.44 -3.06 1.63
C LEU A 14 -8.48 -2.89 0.10
N ARG A 15 -9.67 -2.80 -0.50
CA ARG A 15 -9.82 -2.46 -1.92
C ARG A 15 -9.16 -1.11 -2.25
N THR A 16 -9.36 -0.11 -1.41
CA THR A 16 -8.78 1.23 -1.57
C THR A 16 -7.26 1.16 -1.47
N PHE A 17 -6.70 0.46 -0.48
CA PHE A 17 -5.25 0.30 -0.33
C PHE A 17 -4.61 -0.44 -1.51
N MET A 18 -5.16 -1.58 -1.92
CA MET A 18 -4.69 -2.33 -3.10
C MET A 18 -4.75 -1.49 -4.37
N ARG A 19 -5.80 -0.67 -4.53
CA ARG A 19 -5.92 0.25 -5.67
C ARG A 19 -4.84 1.33 -5.63
N ILE A 20 -4.55 1.92 -4.48
CA ILE A 20 -3.49 2.92 -4.32
C ILE A 20 -2.12 2.30 -4.63
N GLU A 21 -1.83 1.11 -4.11
CA GLU A 21 -0.59 0.38 -4.37
C GLU A 21 -0.39 0.12 -5.87
N PHE A 22 -1.43 -0.36 -6.54
CA PHE A 22 -1.41 -0.58 -7.99
C PHE A 22 -1.14 0.72 -8.76
N LEU A 23 -1.86 1.80 -8.42
CA LEU A 23 -1.68 3.09 -9.07
C LEU A 23 -0.27 3.66 -8.83
N TYR A 24 0.26 3.52 -7.63
CA TYR A 24 1.63 3.93 -7.31
C TYR A 24 2.67 3.13 -8.10
N SER A 25 2.47 1.81 -8.23
CA SER A 25 3.36 0.95 -9.04
C SER A 25 3.36 1.36 -10.51
N ARG A 26 2.17 1.66 -11.05
CA ARG A 26 2.02 2.19 -12.41
C ARG A 26 2.71 3.55 -12.57
N LEU A 27 2.53 4.46 -11.61
CA LEU A 27 3.18 5.76 -11.60
C LEU A 27 4.70 5.61 -11.65
N LYS A 28 5.26 4.78 -10.77
CA LYS A 28 6.70 4.51 -10.69
C LYS A 28 7.23 3.97 -12.02
N TYR A 29 6.55 2.99 -12.61
CA TYR A 29 6.94 2.39 -13.89
C TYR A 29 6.96 3.40 -15.04
N PHE A 30 5.93 4.23 -15.20
CA PHE A 30 5.87 5.19 -16.31
C PHE A 30 6.66 6.47 -16.03
N SER A 31 6.99 6.77 -14.77
CA SER A 31 7.83 7.94 -14.43
C SER A 31 9.32 7.74 -14.70
N SER A 32 9.79 6.49 -14.87
CA SER A 32 11.22 6.22 -15.06
C SER A 32 11.73 6.62 -16.44
N ASN A 33 10.84 6.79 -17.41
CA ASN A 33 11.16 7.24 -18.76
C ASN A 33 9.94 7.96 -19.34
N LEU A 34 10.11 9.22 -19.74
CA LEU A 34 9.05 10.10 -20.26
C LEU A 34 9.31 10.49 -21.73
N ASP A 35 9.98 9.62 -22.49
CA ASP A 35 10.37 9.87 -23.88
C ASP A 35 9.17 9.81 -24.85
N ASP A 36 8.01 9.30 -24.41
CA ASP A 36 6.76 9.23 -25.18
C ASP A 36 5.61 10.04 -24.52
N ASN A 37 4.83 10.72 -25.38
CA ASN A 37 3.64 11.46 -24.99
C ASN A 37 2.61 10.57 -24.26
N TRP A 38 2.52 9.29 -24.62
CA TRP A 38 1.61 8.36 -23.94
C TRP A 38 2.06 8.05 -22.50
N GLN A 39 3.36 7.98 -22.23
CA GLN A 39 3.88 7.79 -20.88
C GLN A 39 3.55 9.01 -20.01
N THR A 40 3.78 10.21 -20.53
CA THR A 40 3.42 11.47 -19.86
C THR A 40 1.93 11.55 -19.55
N ARG A 41 1.06 11.23 -20.53
CA ARG A 41 -0.40 11.18 -20.31
C ARG A 41 -0.78 10.17 -19.23
N THR A 42 -0.14 9.00 -19.22
CA THR A 42 -0.41 7.93 -18.24
C THR A 42 -0.01 8.36 -16.83
N VAL A 43 1.14 9.03 -16.67
CA VAL A 43 1.58 9.58 -15.39
C VAL A 43 0.60 10.61 -14.86
N ILE A 44 0.21 11.60 -15.67
CA ILE A 44 -0.75 12.64 -15.27
C ILE A 44 -2.09 12.01 -14.88
N HIS A 45 -2.62 11.09 -15.68
CA HIS A 45 -3.87 10.42 -15.37
C HIS A 45 -3.79 9.62 -14.07
N THR A 46 -2.69 8.92 -13.84
CA THR A 46 -2.46 8.15 -12.61
C THR A 46 -2.42 9.05 -11.38
N LEU A 47 -1.78 10.22 -11.47
CA LEU A 47 -1.77 11.20 -10.39
C LEU A 47 -3.18 11.72 -10.06
N LEU A 48 -3.99 12.00 -11.09
CA LEU A 48 -5.38 12.43 -10.90
C LEU A 48 -6.25 11.34 -10.26
N GLU A 49 -6.05 10.07 -10.63
CA GLU A 49 -6.74 8.95 -9.99
C GLU A 49 -6.35 8.81 -8.51
N ILE A 50 -5.05 8.89 -8.19
CA ILE A 50 -4.58 8.87 -6.80
C ILE A 50 -5.19 10.04 -6.01
N TYR A 51 -5.14 11.25 -6.57
CA TYR A 51 -5.74 12.44 -5.95
C TYR A 51 -7.25 12.27 -5.72
N SER A 52 -7.98 11.70 -6.67
CA SER A 52 -9.42 11.44 -6.50
C SER A 52 -9.73 10.47 -5.37
N ILE A 53 -8.84 9.52 -5.07
CA ILE A 53 -9.02 8.60 -3.94
C ILE A 53 -8.71 9.34 -2.63
N LEU A 54 -7.55 9.98 -2.56
CA LEU A 54 -7.08 10.69 -1.37
C LEU A 54 -7.96 11.89 -0.97
N SER A 55 -8.70 12.47 -1.92
CA SER A 55 -9.63 13.59 -1.64
C SER A 55 -10.99 13.16 -1.09
N ARG A 56 -11.39 11.89 -1.30
CA ARG A 56 -12.71 11.37 -0.88
C ARG A 56 -12.65 10.56 0.41
N THR A 57 -11.46 10.06 0.76
CA THR A 57 -11.26 9.14 1.88
C THR A 57 -10.14 9.69 2.76
N ASP A 58 -10.32 9.61 4.08
CA ASP A 58 -9.27 9.99 5.04
C ASP A 58 -8.27 8.83 5.20
N VAL A 59 -7.62 8.47 4.08
CA VAL A 59 -6.66 7.37 3.98
C VAL A 59 -5.54 7.53 5.00
N ARG A 60 -5.12 8.77 5.28
CA ARG A 60 -4.08 9.06 6.27
C ARG A 60 -4.50 8.56 7.65
N ARG A 61 -5.69 8.95 8.12
CA ARG A 61 -6.19 8.52 9.42
C ARG A 61 -6.37 7.02 9.50
N GLU A 62 -6.85 6.41 8.42
CA GLU A 62 -6.96 4.95 8.35
C GLU A 62 -5.60 4.28 8.46
N VAL A 63 -4.60 4.69 7.69
CA VAL A 63 -3.25 4.10 7.75
C VAL A 63 -2.65 4.25 9.15
N LEU A 64 -2.77 5.43 9.78
CA LEU A 64 -2.29 5.65 11.14
C LEU A 64 -2.96 4.70 12.14
N ALA A 65 -4.27 4.53 12.07
CA ALA A 65 -5.00 3.62 12.96
C ALA A 65 -4.57 2.14 12.79
N ASP A 66 -4.22 1.72 11.57
CA ASP A 66 -3.68 0.36 11.34
C ASP A 66 -2.25 0.22 11.85
N LEU A 67 -1.40 1.23 11.66
CA LEU A 67 -0.04 1.23 12.21
C LEU A 67 -0.06 1.13 13.74
N ASP A 68 -0.90 1.93 14.40
CA ASP A 68 -1.09 1.86 15.85
C ASP A 68 -1.54 0.45 16.28
N ARG A 69 -2.51 -0.13 15.56
CA ARG A 69 -2.97 -1.50 15.80
C ARG A 69 -1.84 -2.52 15.63
N TYR A 70 -1.01 -2.40 14.61
CA TYR A 70 0.10 -3.31 14.36
C TYR A 70 1.20 -3.16 15.40
N ILE A 71 1.54 -1.93 15.82
CA ILE A 71 2.47 -1.67 16.92
C ILE A 71 2.00 -2.36 18.20
N MET A 72 0.73 -2.18 18.57
CA MET A 72 0.16 -2.83 19.76
C MET A 72 0.19 -4.36 19.65
N GLN A 73 -0.06 -4.93 18.47
CA GLN A 73 0.03 -6.38 18.26
C GLN A 73 1.47 -6.87 18.37
N MET A 74 2.43 -6.16 17.77
CA MET A 74 3.85 -6.50 17.83
C MET A 74 4.38 -6.45 19.27
N GLN A 75 4.00 -5.45 20.07
CA GLN A 75 4.35 -5.38 21.49
C GLN A 75 3.85 -6.60 22.28
N ARG A 76 2.66 -7.13 21.95
CA ARG A 76 2.14 -8.36 22.57
C ARG A 76 2.89 -9.60 22.11
N PHE A 77 3.38 -9.63 20.88
CA PHE A 77 4.23 -10.73 20.42
C PHE A 77 5.61 -10.69 21.08
N GLN A 78 6.19 -9.50 21.32
CA GLN A 78 7.46 -9.38 22.06
C GLN A 78 7.38 -9.89 23.50
N SER A 79 6.21 -9.77 24.15
CA SER A 79 6.03 -10.25 25.52
C SER A 79 5.77 -11.77 25.63
N ALA A 80 5.72 -12.49 24.51
CA ALA A 80 5.57 -13.94 24.52
C ALA A 80 6.89 -14.65 24.91
N PRO A 81 6.84 -15.79 25.65
CA PRO A 81 8.04 -16.46 26.17
C PRO A 81 9.03 -16.93 25.08
N ASP A 82 8.53 -17.28 23.89
CA ASP A 82 9.31 -17.80 22.78
C ASP A 82 9.59 -16.73 21.70
N ALA A 83 9.39 -15.45 22.01
CA ALA A 83 9.55 -14.38 21.05
C ALA A 83 11.03 -14.15 20.70
N ASP A 84 11.35 -14.21 19.41
CA ASP A 84 12.65 -13.79 18.90
C ASP A 84 12.75 -12.26 18.91
N ASN A 85 13.27 -11.73 20.01
CA ASN A 85 13.39 -10.29 20.25
C ASN A 85 14.38 -9.60 19.29
N ASN A 86 15.23 -10.33 18.57
CA ASN A 86 16.13 -9.73 17.58
C ASN A 86 15.38 -9.39 16.29
N MET A 87 14.45 -10.25 15.86
CA MET A 87 13.68 -10.03 14.63
C MET A 87 12.67 -8.87 14.73
N VAL A 88 12.31 -8.46 15.94
CA VAL A 88 11.34 -7.37 16.18
C VAL A 88 12.01 -6.02 16.45
N ASN A 89 13.29 -5.99 16.85
CA ASN A 89 14.02 -4.74 17.11
C ASN A 89 14.81 -4.22 15.89
N ASP A 90 15.03 -5.05 14.86
CA ASP A 90 15.59 -4.63 13.58
C ASP A 90 14.47 -4.00 12.72
N SER A 91 14.23 -2.70 12.89
CA SER A 91 13.41 -1.86 12.00
C SER A 91 13.99 -0.45 11.90
#